data_AF-A0A373FP91-F1
#
_entry.id   AF-A0A373FP91-F1
#
_cell.length_a   1.000
_cell.length_b   1.000
_cell.length_c   1.000
_cell.angle_alpha   90.00
_cell.angle_beta   90.00
_cell.angle_gamma   90.00
#
_symmetry.space_group_name_H-M   'P 1'
#
loop_
_entity.id
_entity.type
_entity.pdbx_description
1 polymer ?
#
loop_
_entity_poly.entity_id
_entity_poly.type
_entity_poly.pdbx_seq_one_letter_code
_entity_poly.pdbx_strand_id
1 'polypeptide(L)'
;MVLLQAERKGGYLSWPREAIFFKACGRGTYDRQLLQPFTLVWISGKVMGQAEFAGTPIPVIEIDALYRSSDCLEGDTAPQCVHSYLQPLRKPQ
;
A
#
# COMPACT_ATOMS: atom_id res chain seq x y z
N MET A 1 8.20 -0.81 2.21
CA MET A 1 7.08 -0.26 1.43
C MET A 1 6.50 0.87 2.25
N VAL A 2 6.14 2.00 1.64
CA VAL A 2 5.55 3.14 2.37
C VAL A 2 4.04 2.98 2.28
N LEU A 3 3.35 2.97 3.43
CA LEU A 3 1.89 3.06 3.46
C LEU A 3 1.53 4.52 3.68
N LEU A 4 0.80 5.10 2.72
CA LEU A 4 0.10 6.37 2.95
C LEU A 4 -1.33 5.99 3.35
N GLN A 5 -1.63 6.04 4.64
CA GLN A 5 -3.02 5.89 5.09
C GLN A 5 -3.74 7.22 4.88
N ALA A 6 -4.74 7.26 3.99
CA ALA A 6 -5.56 8.45 3.86
C ALA A 6 -6.32 8.72 5.16
N GLU A 7 -6.22 9.95 5.67
CA GLU A 7 -6.96 10.37 6.85
C GLU A 7 -8.27 11.02 6.41
N ARG A 8 -9.38 10.69 7.08
CA ARG A 8 -10.66 11.34 6.84
C ARG A 8 -10.82 12.47 7.84
N LYS A 9 -10.69 13.72 7.38
CA LYS A 9 -10.79 14.91 8.23
C LYS A 9 -11.91 15.82 7.73
N GLY A 10 -12.93 16.02 8.55
CA GLY A 10 -14.05 16.93 8.23
C GLY A 10 -14.82 16.58 6.96
N GLY A 11 -14.90 15.30 6.59
CA GLY A 11 -15.61 14.83 5.39
C GLY A 11 -14.75 14.68 4.13
N TYR A 12 -13.52 15.18 4.13
CA TYR A 12 -12.58 15.07 3.01
C TYR A 12 -11.53 13.99 3.27
N LEU A 13 -11.09 13.31 2.21
CA LEU A 13 -9.86 12.52 2.22
C LEU A 13 -8.68 13.49 2.21
N SER A 14 -7.81 13.41 3.21
CA SER A 14 -6.55 14.15 3.26
C SER A 14 -5.36 13.20 3.22
N TRP A 15 -4.31 13.62 2.52
CA TRP A 15 -3.02 12.93 2.53
C TRP A 15 -2.44 12.90 3.94
N PRO A 16 -1.93 11.74 4.42
CA PRO A 16 -1.28 11.68 5.72
C PRO A 16 -0.07 12.63 5.71
N ARG A 17 0.12 13.36 6.81
CA ARG A 17 1.25 14.28 6.95
C ARG A 17 2.57 13.55 7.19
N GLU A 18 2.50 12.31 7.67
CA GLU A 18 3.66 11.51 8.05
C GLU A 18 3.60 10.15 7.36
N ALA A 19 4.75 9.69 6.85
CA ALA A 19 4.89 8.38 6.24
C ALA A 19 4.94 7.30 7.32
N ILE A 20 4.08 6.28 7.21
CA ILE A 20 4.16 5.10 8.07
C ILE A 20 4.93 4.01 7.35
N PHE A 21 6.00 3.54 7.99
CA PHE A 21 6.84 2.46 7.49
C PHE A 21 6.39 1.12 8.07
N PHE A 22 6.39 0.09 7.24
CA PHE A 22 6.12 -1.28 7.67
C PHE A 22 6.93 -2.27 6.81
N LYS A 23 7.10 -3.49 7.34
CA LYS A 23 7.72 -4.62 6.64
C LYS A 23 6.66 -5.68 6.34
N ALA A 24 6.48 -6.06 5.07
CA ALA A 24 5.60 -7.18 4.73
C ALA A 24 6.25 -8.53 5.11
N CYS A 25 5.51 -9.46 5.71
CA CYS A 25 6.04 -10.79 6.10
C CYS A 25 6.16 -11.75 4.89
N GLY A 26 5.28 -11.60 3.90
CA GLY A 26 5.21 -12.47 2.72
C GLY A 26 6.27 -12.12 1.69
N ARG A 27 6.95 -13.15 1.15
CA ARG A 27 7.88 -12.97 0.03
C ARG A 27 7.09 -13.03 -1.29
N GLY A 28 6.83 -11.88 -1.89
CA GLY A 28 6.26 -11.75 -3.24
C GLY A 28 6.49 -10.33 -3.75
N THR A 29 6.62 -10.16 -5.06
CA THR A 29 6.74 -8.83 -5.69
C THR A 29 5.38 -8.44 -6.24
N TYR A 30 5.01 -7.17 -6.11
CA TYR A 30 3.88 -6.63 -6.87
C TYR A 30 4.39 -6.15 -8.24
N ASP A 31 3.49 -6.08 -9.21
CA ASP A 31 3.79 -5.45 -10.50
C ASP A 31 4.21 -4.00 -10.27
N ARG A 32 5.43 -3.66 -10.70
CA ARG A 32 6.02 -2.33 -10.53
C ARG A 32 5.35 -1.27 -11.40
N GLN A 33 4.63 -1.66 -12.45
CA GLN A 33 3.79 -0.72 -13.21
C GLN A 33 2.56 -0.30 -12.42
N LEU A 34 2.09 -1.12 -11.48
CA LEU A 34 0.90 -0.86 -10.67
C LEU A 34 1.22 -0.25 -9.29
N LEU A 35 2.43 -0.45 -8.76
CA LEU A 35 2.91 0.14 -7.51
C LEU A 35 4.21 0.92 -7.73
N GLN A 36 4.07 2.17 -8.17
CA GLN A 36 5.18 3.12 -8.26
C GLN A 36 5.43 3.81 -6.91
N PRO A 37 6.58 4.47 -6.70
CA PRO A 37 6.76 5.35 -5.56
C PRO A 37 5.58 6.31 -5.40
N PHE A 38 5.13 6.52 -4.16
CA PHE A 38 4.01 7.40 -3.81
C PHE A 38 2.60 6.94 -4.27
N THR A 39 2.44 5.70 -4.74
CA THR A 39 1.10 5.13 -5.00
C THR A 39 0.30 4.97 -3.70
N LEU A 40 -0.94 5.46 -3.68
CA LEU A 40 -1.86 5.33 -2.55
C LEU A 40 -2.46 3.92 -2.50
N VAL A 41 -2.28 3.24 -1.38
CA VAL A 41 -2.79 1.88 -1.16
C VAL A 41 -3.49 1.76 0.18
N TRP A 42 -4.48 0.88 0.24
CA TRP A 42 -5.08 0.38 1.46
C TRP A 42 -4.61 -1.05 1.68
N ILE A 43 -4.20 -1.35 2.90
CA ILE A 43 -3.69 -2.68 3.27
C ILE A 43 -4.61 -3.23 4.35
N SER A 44 -5.13 -4.43 4.13
CA SER A 44 -5.73 -5.27 5.16
C SER A 44 -4.76 -6.40 5.48
N GLY A 45 -4.55 -6.67 6.76
CA GLY A 45 -3.57 -7.65 7.19
C GLY A 45 -3.45 -7.75 8.71
N LYS A 46 -2.56 -8.63 9.15
CA LYS A 46 -2.30 -8.91 10.57
C LYS A 46 -0.90 -8.46 10.96
N VAL A 47 -0.76 -7.84 12.12
CA VAL A 47 0.55 -7.52 12.69
C VAL A 47 1.13 -8.81 13.27
N MET A 48 2.24 -9.27 12.69
CA MET A 48 2.91 -10.51 13.07
C MET A 48 4.10 -10.28 14.00
N GLY A 49 4.52 -9.03 14.17
CA GLY A 49 5.65 -8.67 15.04
C GLY A 49 6.17 -7.28 14.74
N GLN A 50 7.43 -7.05 15.13
CA GLN A 50 8.14 -5.78 14.94
C GLN A 50 9.50 -6.02 14.27
N ALA A 51 9.97 -5.01 13.55
CA ALA A 51 11.30 -4.93 12.96
C ALA A 51 11.86 -3.52 13.19
N GLU A 52 13.13 -3.31 12.87
CA GLU A 52 13.76 -2.00 12.94
C GLU A 52 14.01 -1.45 11.53
N PHE A 53 13.73 -0.17 11.32
CA PHE A 53 14.07 0.57 10.10
C PHE A 53 14.59 1.95 10.48
N ALA A 54 15.85 2.23 10.14
CA ALA A 54 16.54 3.48 10.48
C ALA A 54 16.41 3.87 11.96
N GLY A 55 16.61 2.92 12.88
CA GLY A 55 16.49 3.15 14.33
C GLY A 55 15.04 3.25 14.85
N THR A 56 14.04 3.15 13.98
CA THR A 56 12.63 3.24 14.36
C THR A 56 11.98 1.84 14.35
N PRO A 57 11.25 1.44 15.41
CA PRO A 57 10.48 0.20 15.41
C PRO A 57 9.30 0.33 14.44
N ILE A 58 9.17 -0.63 13.53
CA ILE A 58 8.11 -0.70 12.53
C ILE A 58 7.37 -2.03 12.62
N PRO A 59 6.06 -2.08 12.34
CA PRO A 59 5.31 -3.33 12.34
C PRO A 59 5.73 -4.25 11.18
N VAL A 60 5.75 -5.55 11.46
CA VAL A 60 5.78 -6.60 10.43
C VAL A 60 4.35 -7.03 10.17
N ILE A 61 3.87 -6.87 8.93
CA ILE A 61 2.47 -7.11 8.56
C ILE A 61 2.39 -8.28 7.57
N GLU A 62 1.54 -9.25 7.90
CA GLU A 62 1.02 -10.22 6.94
C GLU A 62 -0.12 -9.57 6.17
N ILE A 63 0.10 -9.30 4.89
CA ILE A 63 -0.89 -8.64 4.03
C ILE A 63 -1.85 -9.70 3.49
N ASP A 64 -3.11 -9.58 3.87
CA ASP A 64 -4.20 -10.41 3.34
C ASP A 64 -4.72 -9.83 2.01
N ALA A 65 -4.84 -8.49 1.94
CA ALA A 65 -5.27 -7.79 0.74
C ALA A 65 -4.60 -6.42 0.62
N LEU A 66 -4.22 -6.07 -0.61
CA LEU A 66 -3.76 -4.73 -0.95
C LEU A 66 -4.70 -4.15 -2.00
N TYR A 67 -5.30 -3.02 -1.71
CA TYR A 67 -6.18 -2.30 -2.64
C TYR A 67 -5.52 -1.01 -3.09
N ARG A 68 -5.31 -0.86 -4.40
CA ARG A 68 -4.77 0.36 -5.00
C ARG A 68 -5.90 1.36 -5.19
N SER A 69 -5.74 2.55 -4.63
CA SER A 69 -6.64 3.67 -4.94
C SER A 69 -6.30 4.26 -6.30
N SER A 70 -7.28 4.89 -6.95
CA SER A 70 -7.04 5.76 -8.10
C SER A 70 -7.23 7.21 -7.66
N ASP A 71 -6.31 8.07 -8.09
CA ASP A 71 -6.40 9.53 -7.96
C ASP A 71 -6.78 10.20 -9.31
N CYS A 72 -7.08 9.40 -10.33
CA CYS A 72 -7.54 9.89 -11.64
C CYS A 72 -8.98 10.41 -11.58
N LEU A 73 -9.38 11.17 -12.61
CA LEU A 73 -10.72 11.72 -12.73
C LEU A 73 -11.70 10.69 -13.30
N GLU A 74 -12.99 10.95 -13.10
CA GLU A 74 -14.05 10.16 -13.71
C GLU A 74 -13.94 10.17 -15.24
N GLY A 75 -13.94 8.98 -15.85
CA GLY A 75 -13.80 8.80 -17.29
C GLY A 75 -12.38 8.46 -17.77
N ASP A 76 -11.37 8.55 -16.90
CA ASP A 76 -10.01 8.11 -17.23
C ASP A 76 -9.92 6.58 -17.34
N THR A 77 -9.53 6.08 -18.52
CA THR A 77 -9.50 4.63 -18.82
C THR A 77 -8.09 4.05 -18.89
N ALA A 78 -7.06 4.87 -18.64
CA ALA A 78 -5.68 4.40 -18.68
C ALA A 78 -5.45 3.34 -17.57
N PRO A 79 -4.64 2.29 -17.79
CA PRO A 79 -4.46 1.19 -16.83
C PRO A 79 -4.05 1.64 -15.42
N GLN A 80 -3.27 2.73 -15.32
CA GLN A 80 -2.87 3.35 -14.05
C GLN A 80 -4.04 3.97 -13.27
N CYS A 81 -5.13 4.31 -13.94
CA CYS A 81 -6.34 4.89 -13.34
C CYS A 81 -7.32 3.85 -12.80
N VAL A 82 -7.07 2.55 -13.03
CA VAL A 82 -7.95 1.47 -12.56
C VAL A 82 -7.70 1.13 -11.09
N HIS A 83 -8.55 1.57 -10.18
CA HIS A 83 -8.50 1.11 -8.79
C HIS A 83 -8.82 -0.40 -8.71
N SER A 84 -8.05 -1.17 -7.95
CA SER A 84 -8.24 -2.63 -7.89
C SER A 84 -7.50 -3.26 -6.71
N TYR A 85 -7.94 -4.47 -6.34
CA TYR A 85 -7.15 -5.34 -5.47
C TYR A 85 -5.95 -5.88 -6.24
N LEU A 86 -4.76 -5.71 -5.66
CA LEU A 86 -3.52 -6.29 -6.15
C LEU A 86 -3.21 -7.56 -5.37
N GLN A 87 -2.90 -8.62 -6.10
CA GLN A 87 -2.34 -9.83 -5.53
C GLN A 87 -0.82 -9.79 -5.70
N PRO A 88 -0.04 -10.24 -4.71
CA PRO A 88 1.39 -10.43 -4.91
C PRO A 88 1.61 -11.43 -6.05
N LEU A 89 2.58 -11.15 -6.94
CA LEU A 89 2.98 -12.11 -7.96
C LEU A 89 3.45 -13.37 -7.25
N ARG A 90 2.91 -14.52 -7.66
CA ARG A 90 3.40 -15.81 -7.18
C ARG A 90 4.88 -15.88 -7.49
N LYS A 91 5.69 -16.26 -6.51
CA LYS A 91 7.08 -16.57 -6.77
C LYS A 91 7.17 -17.67 -7.84
N PRO A 92 8.08 -17.56 -8.81
CA PRO A 92 8.52 -18.74 -9.52
C PRO A 92 8.96 -19.79 -8.48
N GLN A 93 8.45 -21.01 -8.62
CA GLN A 93 8.86 -22.15 -7.78
C GLN A 93 10.33 -22.47 -7.99
#